data_AF-A0A3N5GLP1-F1
#
_entry.id   AF-A0A3N5GLP1-F1
#
_cell.length_a   1.000
_cell.length_b   1.000
_cell.length_c   1.000
_cell.angle_alpha   90.00
_cell.angle_beta   90.00
_cell.angle_gamma   90.00
#
_symmetry.space_group_name_H-M   'P 1'
#
loop_
_entity.id
_entity.type
_entity.pdbx_description
1 polymer ?
#
loop_
_entity_poly.entity_id
_entity_poly.type
_entity_poly.pdbx_seq_one_letter_code
_entity_poly.pdbx_strand_id
1 'polypeptide(L)' 'MPSSTTSSEPLRVLLVDDNEAILTRAAAVLTPGCTVVGAVNNGPAALEAA' A
#
# COMPACT_ATOMS: atom_id res chain seq x y z
N MET A 1 -15.59 7.66 31.90
CA MET A 1 -15.49 7.66 30.44
C MET A 1 -14.21 6.95 30.05
N PRO A 2 -14.21 5.68 29.61
CA PRO A 2 -13.01 5.11 29.04
C PRO A 2 -12.80 5.76 27.66
N SER A 3 -11.73 6.54 27.51
CA SER A 3 -11.31 7.04 26.20
C SER A 3 -10.70 5.87 25.43
N SER A 4 -11.46 5.28 24.51
CA SER A 4 -10.93 4.32 23.55
C SER A 4 -10.18 5.08 22.47
N THR A 5 -8.89 5.35 22.68
CA THR A 5 -8.00 5.67 21.55
C THR A 5 -7.82 4.39 20.74
N THR A 6 -8.68 4.17 19.75
CA THR A 6 -8.37 3.26 18.65
C THR A 6 -7.18 3.90 17.91
N SER A 7 -5.96 3.52 18.28
CA SER A 7 -4.81 3.70 17.42
C SER A 7 -5.08 2.87 16.17
N SER A 8 -5.72 3.47 15.17
CA SER A 8 -5.92 2.81 13.88
C SER A 8 -4.55 2.67 13.26
N GLU A 9 -4.03 1.44 13.20
CA GLU A 9 -2.82 1.18 12.45
C GLU A 9 -2.99 1.70 11.02
N PRO A 10 -1.92 2.26 10.40
CA PRO A 10 -1.99 2.73 9.02
C PRO A 10 -2.41 1.58 8.09
N LEU A 11 -3.32 1.87 7.16
CA LEU A 11 -3.70 0.89 6.13
C LEU A 11 -2.45 0.39 5.41
N ARG A 12 -2.36 -0.92 5.20
CA ARG A 12 -1.29 -1.55 4.43
C ARG A 12 -1.77 -1.79 3.01
N VAL A 13 -1.03 -1.31 2.02
CA VAL A 13 -1.43 -1.35 0.61
C VAL A 13 -0.34 -1.96 -0.25
N LEU A 14 -0.69 -2.95 -1.07
CA LEU A 14 0.14 -3.49 -2.14
C LEU A 14 -0.32 -2.90 -3.48
N LEU A 15 0.60 -2.35 -4.25
CA LEU A 15 0.31 -1.79 -5.57
C LEU A 15 0.66 -2.81 -6.66
N VAL A 16 -0.28 -3.06 -7.57
CA VAL A 16 -0.13 -4.01 -8.67
C VAL A 16 -0.61 -3.37 -9.96
N ASP A 17 0.31 -3.14 -10.89
CA ASP A 17 0.04 -2.55 -12.21
C ASP A 17 1.23 -2.87 -13.12
N ASP A 18 0.99 -3.25 -14.38
CA ASP A 18 2.06 -3.61 -15.32
C ASP A 18 2.83 -2.38 -15.85
N ASN A 19 2.41 -1.18 -15.48
CA ASN A 19 3.07 0.08 -15.82
C ASN A 19 3.87 0.67 -14.63
N GLU A 20 5.20 0.65 -14.73
CA GLU A 20 6.11 1.15 -13.70
C GLU A 20 5.93 2.64 -13.38
N ALA A 21 5.57 3.46 -14.38
CA ALA A 21 5.33 4.88 -14.16
C ALA A 21 4.07 5.12 -13.32
N ILE A 22 3.04 4.29 -13.51
CA ILE A 22 1.82 4.32 -12.69
C ILE A 22 2.12 3.85 -11.27
N LEU A 23 2.86 2.75 -11.09
CA LEU A 23 3.29 2.29 -9.77
C LEU A 23 4.03 3.38 -8.99
N THR A 24 5.00 4.03 -9.63
CA THR A 24 5.79 5.11 -9.01
C THR A 24 4.89 6.28 -8.59
N ARG A 25 3.95 6.69 -9.46
CA ARG A 25 3.02 7.77 -9.17
C ARG A 25 2.05 7.41 -8.06
N ALA A 26 1.49 6.20 -8.07
CA ALA A 26 0.54 5.71 -7.09
C ALA A 26 1.20 5.62 -5.70
N ALA A 27 2.43 5.09 -5.62
CA ALA A 27 3.18 5.03 -4.38
C ALA A 27 3.35 6.42 -3.77
N ALA A 28 3.82 7.40 -4.54
CA ALA A 28 4.02 8.76 -4.07
C ALA A 28 2.73 9.44 -3.55
N VAL A 29 1.59 9.18 -4.20
CA VAL A 29 0.29 9.74 -3.80
C VAL A 29 -0.25 9.08 -2.52
N LEU A 30 0.01 7.79 -2.34
CA LEU A 30 -0.59 6.98 -1.27
C LEU A 30 0.25 6.96 0.02
N THR A 31 1.58 7.07 -0.06
CA THR A 31 2.49 7.09 1.10
C THR A 31 2.07 8.03 2.26
N PRO A 32 1.50 9.23 2.03
CA PRO A 32 1.05 10.09 3.12
C PRO A 32 -0.11 9.52 3.95
N GLY A 33 -0.92 8.64 3.38
CA GLY A 33 -2.14 8.12 4.01
C GLY A 33 -2.10 6.62 4.34
N CYS A 34 -1.11 5.89 3.86
CA CYS A 34 -0.99 4.45 4.08
C CYS A 34 0.46 3.97 4.02
N THR A 35 0.68 2.77 4.56
CA THR A 35 1.94 2.05 4.42
C THR A 35 1.91 1.25 3.12
N VAL A 36 2.62 1.72 2.10
CA VAL A 36 2.83 0.95 0.87
C VAL A 36 3.81 -0.18 1.18
N VAL A 37 3.34 -1.44 1.17
CA VAL A 37 4.15 -2.62 1.51
C VAL A 37 4.90 -3.19 0.32
N GLY A 38 4.51 -2.81 -0.89
CA GLY A 38 5.15 -3.23 -2.13
C GLY A 38 4.52 -2.57 -3.34
N ALA A 39 5.28 -2.53 -4.43
CA ALA A 39 4.82 -2.14 -5.76
C ALA A 39 5.38 -3.16 -6.74
N VAL A 40 4.51 -3.92 -7.40
CA VAL A 40 4.88 -5.05 -8.25
C VAL A 40 4.18 -4.95 -9.59
N ASN A 41 4.87 -5.39 -10.65
CA ASN A 41 4.40 -5.25 -12.03
C ASN A 41 3.86 -6.55 -12.65
N ASN A 42 3.69 -7.59 -11.84
CA ASN A 42 3.22 -8.88 -12.32
C ASN A 42 2.43 -9.64 -11.24
N GLY A 43 1.53 -10.51 -11.71
CA GLY A 43 0.63 -11.28 -10.85
C GLY A 43 1.35 -12.22 -9.86
N PRO A 44 2.36 -13.00 -10.28
CA PRO A 44 3.10 -13.86 -9.35
C PRO A 44 3.74 -13.10 -8.19
N ALA A 45 4.42 -11.98 -8.48
CA ALA A 45 5.00 -11.13 -7.44
C ALA A 45 3.94 -10.50 -6.52
N ALA A 46 2.73 -10.24 -7.03
CA ALA A 46 1.62 -9.77 -6.21
C ALA A 46 1.13 -10.83 -5.22
N LEU A 47 1.13 -12.11 -5.64
CA LEU A 47 0.71 -13.21 -4.78
C LEU A 47 1.73 -13.48 -3.66
N GLU A 48 3.03 -13.38 -3.96
CA GLU A 48 4.11 -13.54 -2.96
C GLU A 48 4.18 -12.38 -1.96
N ALA A 49 3.66 -11.21 -2.33
CA ALA A 49 3.69 -10.00 -1.49
C ALA A 49 2.42 -9.81 -0.63
N ALA A 50 1.39 -10.64 -0.80
CA ALA A 50 0.11 -10.59 -0.09
C ALA A 50 0.13 -11.42 1.20
#